data_AF-A0A969L6W2-F1
#
_entry.id   AF-A0A969L6W2-F1
#
_cell.length_a   1.000
_cell.length_b   1.000
_cell.length_c   1.000
_cell.angle_alpha   90.00
_cell.angle_beta   90.00
_cell.angle_gamma   90.00
#
_symmetry.space_group_name_H-M   'P 1'
#
loop_
_entity.id
_entity.type
_entity.pdbx_description
1 polymer ?
#
loop_
_entity_poly.entity_id
_entity_poly.type
_entity_poly.pdbx_seq_one_letter_code
_entity_poly.pdbx_strand_id
1 'polypeptide(L)'
;MSKQYYKAIYFQDYPSKDTRDKSVTLAFSEPEEPYYSKIKNLSTQEIKELIGIKTYQQLSLFAEQEDRSINQIVKRLIKKKIKIDPENSINKPLKKDVTFVGSKDVPFQRWYPYIEGYSPEFVKSLIIDYNIDNTIIYEPFAEPVQPFLPLMNTI
;
A
#
# COMPACT_ATOMS: atom_id res chain seq x y z
N MET A 1 28.35 -9.69 -2.59
CA MET A 1 27.59 -8.50 -3.02
C MET A 1 26.68 -8.10 -1.86
N SER A 2 26.65 -6.84 -1.45
CA SER A 2 25.75 -6.40 -0.39
C SER A 2 24.32 -6.32 -0.92
N LYS A 3 23.37 -6.85 -0.15
CA LYS A 3 21.96 -6.86 -0.54
C LYS A 3 21.40 -5.43 -0.46
N GLN A 4 20.69 -5.01 -1.50
CA GLN A 4 20.04 -3.69 -1.56
C GLN A 4 18.55 -3.85 -1.87
N TYR A 5 17.74 -3.03 -1.22
CA TYR A 5 16.29 -2.98 -1.38
C TYR A 5 15.87 -1.63 -1.96
N TYR A 6 14.89 -1.65 -2.85
CA TYR A 6 14.46 -0.47 -3.59
C TYR A 6 12.96 -0.19 -3.44
N LYS A 7 12.60 1.09 -3.34
CA LYS A 7 11.20 1.54 -3.34
C LYS A 7 11.09 2.87 -4.08
N ALA A 8 10.19 2.94 -5.06
CA ALA A 8 9.92 4.15 -5.81
C ALA A 8 8.80 4.98 -5.16
N ILE A 9 8.95 6.30 -5.18
CA ILE A 9 7.94 7.28 -4.76
C ILE A 9 7.69 8.24 -5.91
N TYR A 10 6.45 8.30 -6.40
CA TYR A 10 6.09 9.13 -7.56
C TYR A 10 5.63 10.53 -7.15
N PHE A 11 6.06 11.55 -7.89
CA PHE A 11 5.65 12.95 -7.68
C PHE A 11 5.07 13.54 -8.96
N GLN A 12 3.91 14.19 -8.86
CA GLN A 12 3.26 14.78 -10.03
C GLN A 12 4.07 15.95 -10.61
N ASP A 13 4.71 16.71 -9.72
CA ASP A 13 5.56 17.88 -9.99
C ASP A 13 7.03 17.52 -10.18
N TYR A 14 7.34 16.23 -10.37
CA TYR A 14 8.72 15.80 -10.66
C TYR A 14 9.21 16.45 -11.96
N PRO A 15 10.46 16.97 -12.02
CA PRO A 15 11.01 17.71 -13.16
C PRO A 15 11.41 16.78 -14.33
N SER A 16 10.54 15.86 -14.73
CA SER A 16 10.71 15.05 -15.93
C SER A 16 9.57 15.28 -16.92
N LYS A 17 9.94 15.41 -18.19
CA LYS A 17 9.00 15.52 -19.33
C LYS A 17 8.32 14.18 -19.63
N ASP A 18 8.95 13.06 -19.24
CA ASP A 18 8.39 11.72 -19.42
C ASP A 18 7.68 11.25 -18.13
N THR A 19 6.45 10.77 -18.28
CA THR A 19 5.65 10.17 -17.20
C THR A 19 6.33 8.99 -16.51
N ARG A 20 7.20 8.24 -17.21
CA ARG A 20 7.88 7.06 -16.65
C ARG A 20 8.98 7.39 -15.63
N ASP A 21 9.52 8.61 -15.69
CA ASP A 21 10.65 9.03 -14.85
C ASP A 21 10.23 9.95 -13.69
N LYS A 22 8.92 10.08 -13.40
CA LYS A 22 8.40 10.94 -12.34
C LYS A 22 8.56 10.37 -10.93
N SER A 23 9.63 9.62 -10.67
CA SER A 23 9.82 8.90 -9.41
C SER A 23 11.18 9.11 -8.77
N VAL A 24 11.19 9.17 -7.45
CA VAL A 24 12.38 9.08 -6.62
C VAL A 24 12.55 7.63 -6.18
N THR A 25 13.65 7.00 -6.60
CA THR A 25 14.01 5.65 -6.16
C THR A 25 14.82 5.70 -4.87
N LEU A 26 14.24 5.17 -3.79
CA LEU A 26 14.92 4.97 -2.52
C LEU A 26 15.72 3.68 -2.56
N ALA A 27 16.93 3.72 -2.00
CA ALA A 27 17.83 2.58 -1.92
C ALA A 27 18.22 2.35 -0.46
N PHE A 28 17.90 1.17 0.05
CA PHE A 28 18.17 0.73 1.42
C PHE A 28 19.24 -0.36 1.39
N SER A 29 20.27 -0.19 2.21
CA SER A 29 21.27 -1.24 2.43
C SER A 29 20.75 -2.31 3.39
N GLU A 30 21.47 -3.42 3.49
CA GLU A 30 21.15 -4.52 4.40
C GLU A 30 20.92 -4.09 5.87
N PRO A 31 21.72 -3.20 6.49
CA PRO A 31 21.42 -2.68 7.83
C PRO A 31 20.13 -1.84 7.92
N GLU A 32 19.60 -1.38 6.79
CA GLU A 32 18.37 -0.59 6.71
C GLU A 32 17.13 -1.44 6.39
N GLU A 33 17.28 -2.77 6.27
CA GLU A 33 16.19 -3.71 6.01
C GLU A 33 14.99 -3.58 6.96
N PRO A 34 15.16 -3.35 8.28
CA PRO A 34 14.02 -3.21 9.19
C PRO A 34 13.13 -2.01 8.83
N TYR A 35 13.72 -0.92 8.30
CA TYR A 35 12.97 0.25 7.87
C TYR A 35 12.29 0.00 6.53
N TYR A 36 13.00 -0.64 5.58
CA TYR A 36 12.41 -1.03 4.30
C TYR A 36 11.20 -1.94 4.50
N SER A 37 11.29 -2.94 5.37
CA SER A 37 10.21 -3.88 5.65
C SER A 37 8.93 -3.23 6.17
N LYS A 38 9.04 -2.08 6.85
CA LYS A 38 7.88 -1.31 7.33
C LYS A 38 7.21 -0.49 6.22
N ILE A 39 7.97 -0.05 5.21
CA ILE A 39 7.44 0.80 4.12
C ILE A 39 7.16 0.03 2.83
N LYS A 40 7.63 -1.22 2.70
CA LYS A 40 7.59 -1.98 1.43
C LYS A 40 6.17 -2.09 0.84
N ASN A 41 5.17 -2.23 1.71
CA ASN A 41 3.77 -2.39 1.34
C ASN A 41 3.01 -1.06 1.26
N LEU A 42 3.62 0.05 1.66
CA LEU A 42 2.97 1.36 1.57
C LEU A 42 2.93 1.85 0.12
N SER A 43 1.82 2.48 -0.23
CA SER A 43 1.63 3.23 -1.47
C SER A 43 2.48 4.51 -1.48
N THR A 44 2.63 5.11 -2.66
CA THR A 44 3.31 6.41 -2.80
C THR A 44 2.67 7.48 -1.92
N GLN A 45 1.33 7.49 -1.82
CA GLN A 45 0.62 8.48 -1.02
C GLN A 45 0.86 8.30 0.48
N GLU A 46 0.80 7.06 0.97
CA GLU A 46 1.09 6.76 2.39
C GLU A 46 2.52 7.12 2.77
N ILE A 47 3.50 6.89 1.87
CA ILE A 47 4.89 7.28 2.14
C ILE A 47 5.03 8.82 2.19
N LYS A 48 4.34 9.55 1.30
CA LYS A 48 4.32 11.02 1.32
C LYS A 48 3.68 11.58 2.59
N GLU A 49 2.59 10.98 3.05
CA GLU A 49 1.92 11.33 4.30
C GLU A 49 2.81 11.02 5.51
N LEU A 50 3.47 9.85 5.52
CA LEU A 50 4.43 9.45 6.55
C LEU A 50 5.56 10.47 6.70
N ILE A 51 6.18 10.88 5.61
CA ILE A 51 7.30 11.85 5.64
C ILE A 51 6.84 13.31 5.73
N GLY A 52 5.55 13.58 5.53
CA GLY A 52 4.97 14.92 5.57
C GLY A 52 5.30 15.79 4.35
N ILE A 53 5.65 15.20 3.21
CA ILE A 53 6.06 15.93 1.99
C ILE A 53 5.18 15.51 0.82
N LYS A 54 4.45 16.47 0.23
CA LYS A 54 3.45 16.19 -0.83
C LYS A 54 4.05 16.30 -2.24
N THR A 55 4.99 17.22 -2.41
CA THR A 55 5.54 17.64 -3.70
C THR A 55 7.05 17.41 -3.77
N TYR A 56 7.57 17.15 -4.97
CA TYR A 56 9.01 17.05 -5.20
C TYR A 56 9.73 18.37 -4.94
N GLN A 57 9.15 19.50 -5.30
CA GLN A 57 9.75 20.82 -5.07
C GLN A 57 10.08 21.07 -3.59
N GLN A 58 9.12 20.75 -2.70
CA GLN A 58 9.36 20.77 -1.25
C GLN A 58 10.53 19.86 -0.87
N LEU A 59 10.53 18.62 -1.38
CA LEU A 59 11.58 17.65 -1.07
C LEU A 59 12.98 18.13 -1.51
N SER A 60 13.07 18.74 -2.70
CA SER A 60 14.32 19.29 -3.25
C SER A 60 14.80 20.46 -2.39
N LEU A 61 13.92 21.38 -2.02
CA LEU A 61 14.27 22.53 -1.19
C LEU A 61 14.78 22.09 0.19
N PHE A 62 14.15 21.09 0.81
CA PHE A 62 14.63 20.49 2.06
C PHE A 62 16.00 19.81 1.91
N ALA A 63 16.23 19.13 0.78
CA ALA A 63 17.50 18.47 0.48
C ALA A 63 18.65 19.46 0.29
N GLU A 64 18.39 20.56 -0.42
CA GLU A 64 19.34 21.66 -0.61
C GLU A 64 19.66 22.37 0.71
N GLN A 65 18.64 22.68 1.53
CA GLN A 65 18.84 23.35 2.83
C GLN A 65 19.68 22.54 3.82
N GLU A 66 19.59 21.21 3.77
CA GLU A 66 20.34 20.32 4.67
C GLU A 66 21.66 19.80 4.05
N ASP A 67 22.02 20.23 2.84
CA ASP A 67 23.18 19.74 2.06
C ASP A 67 23.23 18.21 1.98
N ARG A 68 22.10 17.59 1.63
CA ARG A 68 21.93 16.13 1.58
C ARG A 68 21.21 15.70 0.33
N SER A 69 21.47 14.47 -0.10
CA SER A 69 20.70 13.90 -1.22
C SER A 69 19.26 13.60 -0.81
N ILE A 70 18.35 13.68 -1.78
CA ILE A 70 16.92 13.37 -1.60
C ILE A 70 16.72 11.99 -0.93
N ASN A 71 17.47 10.98 -1.37
CA ASN A 71 17.40 9.63 -0.81
C ASN A 71 17.76 9.63 0.70
N GLN A 72 18.79 10.36 1.11
CA GLN A 72 19.15 10.48 2.53
C GLN A 72 18.07 11.19 3.35
N ILE A 73 17.49 12.28 2.83
CA ILE A 73 16.41 13.02 3.51
C ILE A 73 15.20 12.13 3.74
N VAL A 74 14.71 11.46 2.69
CA VAL A 74 13.55 10.58 2.81
C VAL A 74 13.82 9.45 3.80
N LYS A 75 14.99 8.80 3.72
CA LYS A 75 15.36 7.75 4.70
C LYS A 75 15.44 8.29 6.12
N ARG A 76 15.97 9.50 6.32
CA ARG A 76 16.04 10.15 7.64
C ARG A 76 14.64 10.44 8.19
N LEU A 77 13.73 10.97 7.38
CA LEU A 77 12.35 11.26 7.77
C LEU A 77 11.59 9.98 8.15
N ILE A 78 11.73 8.94 7.34
CA ILE A 78 11.15 7.61 7.62
C ILE A 78 11.69 7.07 8.97
N LYS A 79 13.01 7.07 9.16
CA LYS A 79 13.63 6.62 10.42
C LYS A 79 13.15 7.44 11.62
N LYS A 80 13.05 8.76 11.47
CA LYS A 80 12.57 9.66 12.54
C LYS A 80 11.13 9.33 12.93
N LYS A 81 10.23 9.20 11.95
CA LYS A 81 8.81 8.92 12.19
C LYS A 81 8.59 7.54 12.80
N ILE A 82 9.27 6.51 12.30
CA ILE A 82 9.20 5.15 12.84
C ILE A 82 9.71 5.07 14.28
N LYS A 83 10.71 5.87 14.66
CA LYS A 83 11.22 5.94 16.03
C LYS A 83 10.31 6.68 17.00
N ILE A 84 9.64 7.74 16.53
CA ILE A 84 8.75 8.56 17.36
C ILE A 84 7.47 7.80 17.69
N ASP A 85 6.91 7.10 16.71
CA ASP A 85 5.64 6.37 16.86
C ASP A 85 5.75 4.94 16.28
N PRO A 86 6.43 4.00 16.94
CA PRO A 86 6.62 2.65 16.40
C PRO A 86 5.31 1.90 16.12
N GLU A 87 4.22 2.23 16.84
CA GLU A 87 2.88 1.62 16.69
C GLU A 87 1.90 2.47 15.85
N ASN A 88 2.01 3.81 15.88
CA ASN A 88 1.10 4.74 15.17
C ASN A 88 1.67 5.36 13.87
N SER A 89 2.98 5.26 13.61
CA SER A 89 3.60 5.85 12.40
C SER A 89 3.20 5.11 11.12
N ILE A 90 2.77 3.86 11.24
CA ILE A 90 1.94 3.22 10.25
C ILE A 90 0.53 3.65 10.64
N ASN A 91 0.11 4.85 10.24
CA ASN A 91 -1.32 5.20 10.27
C ASN A 91 -2.03 3.97 9.71
N LYS A 92 -2.85 3.31 10.56
CA LYS A 92 -3.65 2.13 10.24
C LYS A 92 -3.97 2.24 8.77
N PRO A 93 -3.31 1.47 7.88
CA PRO A 93 -3.36 1.73 6.46
C PRO A 93 -4.84 1.84 6.18
N LEU A 94 -5.31 2.99 5.67
CA LEU A 94 -6.70 3.13 5.29
C LEU A 94 -6.88 1.90 4.39
N LYS A 95 -7.63 0.89 4.86
CA LYS A 95 -7.53 -0.51 4.40
C LYS A 95 -8.02 -0.57 2.96
N LYS A 96 -7.27 0.02 2.05
CA LYS A 96 -7.66 0.40 0.71
C LYS A 96 -7.32 -0.75 -0.21
N ASP A 97 -8.00 -1.85 0.00
CA ASP A 97 -7.99 -2.91 -0.99
C ASP A 97 -9.39 -2.94 -1.60
N VAL A 98 -9.60 -1.99 -2.51
CA VAL A 98 -10.57 -2.13 -3.61
C VAL A 98 -10.03 -3.08 -4.69
N THR A 99 -8.76 -3.49 -4.56
CA THR A 99 -8.09 -4.46 -5.41
C THR A 99 -7.32 -5.45 -4.54
N PHE A 100 -7.38 -6.74 -4.90
CA PHE A 100 -6.89 -7.90 -4.14
C PHE A 100 -5.35 -8.01 -4.01
N VAL A 101 -4.62 -6.90 -3.95
CA VAL A 101 -3.15 -6.87 -3.95
C VAL A 101 -2.56 -7.62 -2.75
N GLY A 102 -3.18 -7.52 -1.56
CA GLY A 102 -2.75 -8.18 -0.33
C GLY A 102 -3.20 -9.64 -0.16
N SER A 103 -3.97 -10.18 -1.11
CA SER A 103 -4.75 -11.42 -0.94
C SER A 103 -4.23 -12.62 -1.73
N LYS A 104 -3.05 -12.49 -2.36
CA LYS A 104 -2.41 -13.59 -3.14
C LYS A 104 -2.06 -14.82 -2.29
N ASP A 105 -1.91 -14.62 -0.98
CA ASP A 105 -1.55 -15.67 -0.03
C ASP A 105 -2.76 -16.35 0.62
N VAL A 106 -3.98 -15.83 0.40
CA VAL A 106 -5.21 -16.42 0.93
C VAL A 106 -5.72 -17.49 -0.05
N PRO A 107 -5.84 -18.77 0.37
CA PRO A 107 -6.16 -19.88 -0.54
C PRO A 107 -7.41 -19.67 -1.38
N PHE A 108 -8.47 -19.13 -0.78
CA PHE A 108 -9.75 -18.90 -1.47
C PHE A 108 -9.64 -17.86 -2.60
N GLN A 109 -8.92 -16.76 -2.36
CA GLN A 109 -8.71 -15.69 -3.35
C GLN A 109 -7.67 -16.07 -4.42
N ARG A 110 -6.84 -17.08 -4.14
CA ARG A 110 -5.96 -17.70 -5.14
C ARG A 110 -6.72 -18.59 -6.11
N TRP A 111 -7.71 -19.33 -5.62
CA TRP A 111 -8.52 -20.24 -6.44
C TRP A 111 -9.56 -19.50 -7.28
N TYR A 112 -10.07 -18.38 -6.77
CA TYR A 112 -10.98 -17.49 -7.48
C TYR A 112 -10.37 -16.09 -7.48
N PRO A 113 -9.48 -15.79 -8.45
CA PRO A 113 -8.88 -14.47 -8.59
C PRO A 113 -9.93 -13.54 -9.18
N TYR A 114 -10.92 -13.18 -8.37
CA TYR A 114 -11.87 -12.13 -8.71
C TYR A 114 -11.05 -10.88 -9.09
N ILE A 115 -11.22 -10.41 -10.33
CA ILE A 115 -10.51 -9.24 -10.85
C ILE A 115 -11.03 -7.97 -10.17
N GLU A 116 -12.27 -8.03 -9.67
CA GLU A 116 -13.03 -6.94 -9.06
C GLU A 116 -13.64 -7.43 -7.75
N GLY A 117 -13.55 -6.62 -6.69
CA GLY A 117 -14.11 -6.95 -5.38
C GLY A 117 -13.35 -6.28 -4.24
N TYR A 118 -14.03 -6.17 -3.10
CA TYR A 118 -13.47 -5.58 -1.89
C TYR A 118 -12.67 -6.61 -1.08
N SER A 119 -11.52 -6.23 -0.53
CA SER A 119 -10.82 -7.16 0.36
C SER A 119 -11.61 -7.42 1.66
N PRO A 120 -11.45 -8.60 2.27
CA PRO A 120 -12.05 -8.90 3.57
C PRO A 120 -11.68 -7.86 4.63
N GLU A 121 -10.47 -7.32 4.56
CA GLU A 121 -10.01 -6.33 5.53
C GLU A 121 -10.67 -4.98 5.33
N PHE A 122 -10.90 -4.55 4.09
CA PHE A 122 -11.67 -3.34 3.78
C PHE A 122 -13.12 -3.46 4.29
N VAL A 123 -13.78 -4.59 4.01
CA VAL A 123 -15.15 -4.83 4.49
C VAL A 123 -15.21 -4.78 6.01
N LYS A 124 -14.27 -5.44 6.72
CA LYS A 124 -14.18 -5.37 8.19
C LYS A 124 -13.99 -3.95 8.71
N SER A 125 -13.18 -3.10 8.04
CA SER A 125 -13.06 -1.69 8.46
C SER A 125 -14.37 -0.94 8.32
N LEU A 126 -15.11 -1.12 7.22
CA LEU A 126 -16.41 -0.46 7.05
C LEU A 126 -17.41 -0.88 8.13
N ILE A 127 -17.47 -2.17 8.47
CA ILE A 127 -18.33 -2.67 9.54
C ILE A 127 -18.05 -1.94 10.87
N ILE A 128 -16.76 -1.79 11.21
CA ILE A 128 -16.33 -1.10 12.43
C ILE A 128 -16.62 0.40 12.36
N ASP A 129 -16.21 1.05 11.27
CA ASP A 129 -16.26 2.50 11.12
C ASP A 129 -17.71 3.03 11.09
N TYR A 130 -18.65 2.24 10.57
CA TYR A 130 -20.08 2.57 10.52
C TYR A 130 -20.91 1.88 11.62
N ASN A 131 -20.27 1.14 12.53
CA ASN A 131 -20.92 0.39 13.61
C ASN A 131 -22.08 -0.48 13.09
N ILE A 132 -21.84 -1.21 12.01
CA ILE A 132 -22.83 -2.10 11.39
C ILE A 132 -22.91 -3.38 12.21
N ASP A 133 -24.06 -3.66 12.79
CA ASP A 133 -24.38 -4.91 13.46
C ASP A 133 -25.63 -5.57 12.87
N ASN A 134 -25.78 -6.87 13.11
CA ASN A 134 -26.97 -7.68 12.78
C ASN A 134 -27.54 -7.47 11.36
N THR A 135 -26.67 -7.40 10.34
CA THR A 135 -27.05 -7.09 8.96
C THR A 135 -26.42 -8.07 7.97
N ILE A 136 -27.11 -8.35 6.86
CA ILE A 136 -26.59 -9.13 5.74
C ILE A 136 -25.90 -8.17 4.76
N ILE A 137 -24.62 -8.37 4.51
CA ILE A 137 -23.85 -7.58 3.54
C ILE A 137 -23.92 -8.30 2.19
N TYR A 138 -24.51 -7.64 1.19
CA TYR A 138 -24.57 -8.18 -0.17
C TYR A 138 -23.32 -7.80 -0.96
N GLU A 139 -22.73 -8.75 -1.67
CA GLU A 139 -21.61 -8.51 -2.57
C GLU A 139 -22.14 -8.30 -4.00
N PRO A 140 -22.12 -7.07 -4.54
CA PRO A 140 -22.82 -6.75 -5.78
C PRO A 140 -22.18 -7.35 -7.04
N PHE A 141 -20.96 -7.91 -6.92
CA PHE A 141 -20.21 -8.51 -8.02
C PHE A 141 -20.18 -10.05 -7.98
N ALA A 142 -20.83 -10.67 -6.99
CA ALA A 142 -21.13 -12.09 -7.06
C ALA A 142 -22.13 -12.30 -8.21
N GLU A 143 -21.64 -12.76 -9.36
CA GLU A 143 -22.54 -13.31 -10.36
C GLU A 143 -23.43 -14.35 -9.68
N PRO A 144 -24.74 -14.39 -9.97
CA PRO A 144 -25.61 -15.41 -9.43
C PRO A 144 -25.04 -16.76 -9.83
N VAL A 145 -24.45 -17.46 -8.85
CA VAL A 145 -24.05 -18.85 -9.01
C VAL A 145 -25.34 -19.57 -9.38
N GLN A 146 -25.48 -19.97 -10.65
CA GLN A 146 -26.56 -20.89 -11.00
C GLN A 146 -26.44 -22.04 -10.01
N PRO A 147 -27.51 -22.39 -9.27
CA PRO A 147 -27.43 -23.53 -8.37
C PRO A 147 -26.95 -24.69 -9.22
N PHE A 148 -25.83 -25.31 -8.81
CA PHE A 148 -25.41 -26.58 -9.36
C PHE A 148 -26.63 -27.48 -9.25
N LEU A 149 -27.31 -27.69 -10.37
CA LEU A 149 -28.37 -28.68 -10.47
C LEU A 149 -27.72 -29.96 -9.95
N PRO A 150 -28.24 -30.57 -8.87
CA PRO A 150 -27.72 -31.85 -8.46
C PRO A 150 -27.88 -32.76 -9.68
N LEU A 151 -26.78 -33.41 -10.07
CA LEU A 151 -26.81 -34.56 -10.97
C LEU A 151 -27.64 -35.65 -10.28
N MET A 152 -28.96 -35.47 -10.30
CA MET A 152 -29.93 -36.50 -9.99
C MET A 152 -30.34 -37.13 -11.30
N ASN A 153 -29.71 -38.28 -11.55
CA ASN A 153 -30.23 -39.46 -12.24
C ASN A 153 -31.12 -39.23 -13.47
N THR A 154 -30.57 -39.58 -14.64
CA THR A 154 -31.35 -40.28 -15.65
C THR A 154 -30.49 -41.37 -16.30
N ILE A 155 -30.82 -42.61 -15.89
CA ILE A 155 -30.65 -43.95 -16.52
C ILE A 155 -29.21 -44.45 -16.76
#